data_AF-A0A534NA33-F1
#
_entry.id   AF-A0A534NA33-F1
#
_cell.length_a   1.000
_cell.length_b   1.000
_cell.length_c   1.000
_cell.angle_alpha   90.00
_cell.angle_beta   90.00
_cell.angle_gamma   90.00
#
_symmetry.space_group_name_H-M   'P 1'
#
loop_
_entity.id
_entity.type
_entity.pdbx_description
1 polymer ?
#
loop_
_entity_poly.entity_id
_entity_poly.type
_entity_poly.pdbx_seq_one_letter_code
_entity_poly.pdbx_strand_id
1 'polypeptide(L)' 'MKDMTQTEALAEAIRRWGPSGTIKFRPPLPARKQRGRLARYCCIVGNGIAGSFYSIEGQGNSWREAFDDARPR' A
#
# COMPACT_ATOMS: atom_id res chain seq x y z
N MET A 1 -15.78 3.98 11.09
CA MET A 1 -14.44 4.55 10.87
C MET A 1 -14.33 4.88 9.39
N LYS A 2 -13.91 6.10 9.04
CA LYS A 2 -13.81 6.52 7.63
C LYS A 2 -12.51 5.96 7.07
N ASP A 3 -12.58 5.16 6.01
CA ASP A 3 -11.39 4.74 5.29
C ASP A 3 -10.61 5.97 4.84
N MET A 4 -9.30 5.92 5.02
CA MET A 4 -8.40 7.00 4.64
C MET A 4 -8.49 7.22 3.13
N THR A 5 -8.54 8.46 2.67
CA THR A 5 -8.55 8.77 1.24
C THR A 5 -7.18 8.52 0.62
N GLN A 6 -7.10 8.43 -0.72
CA GLN A 6 -5.80 8.30 -1.40
C GLN A 6 -4.85 9.47 -1.07
N THR A 7 -5.38 10.69 -0.94
CA THR A 7 -4.58 11.88 -0.62
C THR A 7 -4.01 11.78 0.80
N GLU A 8 -4.83 11.39 1.77
CA GLU A 8 -4.38 11.19 3.16
C GLU A 8 -3.39 10.02 3.25
N ALA A 9 -3.60 8.94 2.50
CA ALA A 9 -2.67 7.83 2.42
C ALA A 9 -1.31 8.25 1.84
N LEU A 10 -1.30 9.08 0.80
CA LEU A 10 -0.05 9.59 0.24
C LEU A 10 0.68 10.48 1.24
N ALA A 11 -0.04 11.38 1.92
CA ALA A 11 0.54 12.23 2.96
C ALA A 11 1.14 11.40 4.10
N GLU A 12 0.47 10.33 4.53
CA GLU A 12 0.96 9.42 5.57
C GLU A 12 2.18 8.61 5.10
N ALA A 13 2.19 8.15 3.84
CA ALA A 13 3.36 7.48 3.27
C ALA A 13 4.58 8.42 3.22
N ILE A 14 4.38 9.69 2.84
CA ILE A 14 5.43 10.70 2.84
C ILE A 14 5.90 11.01 4.25
N ARG A 15 4.98 11.07 5.23
CA ARG A 15 5.31 11.30 6.64
C ARG A 15 6.16 10.17 7.22
N ARG A 16 5.90 8.92 6.85
CA ARG A 16 6.61 7.73 7.38
C ARG A 16 7.93 7.43 6.67
N TRP A 17 7.99 7.60 5.35
CA TRP A 17 9.14 7.18 4.53
C TRP A 17 9.82 8.32 3.76
N GLY A 18 9.41 9.57 4.00
CA GLY A 18 9.96 10.75 3.34
C GLY A 18 9.36 10.99 1.94
N PRO A 19 9.92 11.92 1.16
CA PRO A 19 9.38 12.35 -0.14
C PRO A 19 9.18 11.21 -1.15
N SER A 20 9.87 10.09 -0.94
CA SER A 20 9.76 8.89 -1.76
C SER A 20 8.56 8.01 -1.40
N GLY A 21 7.79 8.30 -0.35
CA GLY A 21 6.62 7.51 0.03
C GLY A 21 5.64 7.32 -1.13
N THR A 22 5.27 6.07 -1.40
CA THR A 22 4.37 5.70 -2.51
C THR A 22 3.16 4.94 -2.01
N ILE A 23 2.04 5.18 -2.68
CA ILE A 23 0.81 4.41 -2.53
C ILE A 23 0.40 3.85 -3.88
N LYS A 24 -0.19 2.65 -3.88
CA LYS A 24 -0.76 2.05 -5.08
C LYS A 24 -2.08 1.40 -4.75
N PHE A 25 -3.13 1.92 -5.37
CA PHE A 25 -4.44 1.28 -5.38
C PHE A 25 -4.52 0.34 -6.58
N ARG A 26 -4.92 -0.91 -6.35
CA ARG A 26 -5.29 -1.84 -7.40
C ARG A 26 -6.73 -2.26 -7.17
N PRO A 27 -7.63 -2.06 -8.15
CA PRO A 27 -8.97 -2.60 -8.04
C PRO A 27 -8.90 -4.13 -7.96
N PRO A 28 -9.80 -4.77 -7.21
CA PRO A 28 -9.83 -6.22 -7.07
C PRO A 28 -10.01 -6.86 -8.46
N LEU A 29 -9.02 -7.63 -8.89
CA LEU A 29 -9.12 -8.39 -10.13
C LEU A 29 -10.13 -9.54 -9.94
N PRO A 30 -10.89 -9.92 -10.97
CA PRO A 30 -11.77 -11.08 -10.90
C PRO A 30 -10.98 -12.31 -10.44
N ALA A 31 -11.57 -13.08 -9.51
CA ALA A 31 -10.93 -14.12 -8.70
C ALA A 31 -10.05 -15.13 -9.48
N ARG A 32 -10.31 -15.31 -10.79
CA ARG A 32 -9.54 -16.20 -11.68
C ARG A 32 -8.10 -15.75 -11.99
N LYS A 33 -7.69 -14.51 -11.66
CA LYS A 33 -6.33 -14.00 -11.97
C LYS A 33 -5.46 -13.67 -10.74
N GLN A 34 -5.97 -13.81 -9.52
CA GLN A 34 -5.20 -13.46 -8.33
C GLN A 34 -4.27 -14.61 -7.90
N ARG A 35 -3.03 -14.60 -8.38
CA ARG A 35 -1.95 -15.46 -7.84
C ARG A 35 -0.94 -14.59 -7.08
N GLY A 36 -0.69 -14.93 -5.81
CA GLY A 36 0.27 -14.25 -4.93
C GLY A 36 -0.34 -13.21 -3.98
N ARG A 37 0.33 -12.95 -2.84
CA ARG A 37 -0.12 -12.03 -1.76
C ARG A 37 -0.44 -10.62 -2.29
N LEU A 38 0.39 -10.11 -3.19
CA LEU A 38 0.26 -8.79 -3.82
C LEU A 38 -0.96 -8.63 -4.74
N ALA A 39 -1.49 -9.73 -5.25
CA ALA A 39 -2.68 -9.70 -6.10
C ALA A 39 -3.98 -9.76 -5.29
N ARG A 40 -3.89 -10.03 -3.97
CA ARG A 40 -5.04 -10.19 -3.06
C ARG A 40 -5.54 -8.87 -2.48
N TYR A 41 -4.64 -7.92 -2.27
CA TYR A 41 -4.93 -6.68 -1.55
C TYR A 41 -5.10 -5.51 -2.52
N CYS A 42 -6.06 -4.64 -2.21
CA CYS A 42 -6.39 -3.48 -3.03
C CYS A 42 -5.48 -2.28 -2.75
N CYS A 43 -4.96 -2.16 -1.53
CA CYS A 43 -4.14 -1.06 -1.07
C CYS A 43 -2.71 -1.55 -0.79
N ILE A 44 -1.73 -0.87 -1.37
CA ILE A 44 -0.31 -1.18 -1.23
C ILE A 44 0.43 0.11 -0.90
N VAL A 45 1.23 0.10 0.16
CA VAL A 45 2.04 1.25 0.59
C VAL A 45 3.52 0.88 0.56
N GLY A 46 4.39 1.86 0.28
CA GLY A 46 5.82 1.61 0.14
C GLY A 46 6.67 2.85 0.35
N ASN A 47 7.96 2.62 0.58
CA ASN A 47 8.98 3.67 0.71
C ASN A 47 9.36 4.33 -0.62
N GLY A 48 8.82 3.80 -1.73
CA GLY A 48 8.93 4.29 -3.10
C GLY A 48 10.33 4.39 -3.69
N ILE A 49 11.20 3.48 -3.30
CA ILE A 49 12.29 3.03 -4.18
C ILE A 49 11.63 2.40 -5.42
N ALA A 50 11.37 3.19 -6.46
CA ALA A 50 10.58 2.77 -7.61
C ALA A 50 11.19 1.54 -8.31
N GLY A 51 10.41 0.50 -8.53
CA GLY A 51 10.76 -0.64 -9.39
C GLY A 51 11.01 -1.98 -8.70
N SER A 52 11.04 -2.03 -7.36
CA SER A 52 11.29 -3.27 -6.63
C SER A 52 10.09 -3.70 -5.78
N PHE A 53 9.80 -5.01 -5.78
CA PHE A 53 8.86 -5.61 -4.81
C PHE A 53 9.30 -5.38 -3.37
N TYR A 54 10.61 -5.19 -3.13
CA TYR A 54 11.20 -4.89 -1.83
C TYR A 54 10.92 -3.47 -1.31
N SER A 55 10.31 -2.62 -2.14
CA SER A 55 9.92 -1.25 -1.77
C SER A 55 8.53 -1.17 -1.16
N ILE A 56 7.80 -2.29 -1.15
CA ILE A 56 6.48 -2.42 -0.55
C ILE A 56 6.67 -2.64 0.94
N GLU A 57 6.18 -1.70 1.72
CA GLU A 57 6.26 -1.73 3.18
C GLU A 57 5.06 -2.47 3.74
N GLY A 58 3.86 -2.29 3.18
CA GLY A 58 2.64 -2.96 3.67
C GLY A 58 1.50 -3.07 2.67
N GLN A 59 0.56 -3.98 2.94
CA GLN A 59 -0.54 -4.34 2.06
C GLN A 59 -1.84 -4.60 2.85
N GLY A 60 -2.99 -4.20 2.29
CA GLY A 60 -4.29 -4.38 2.94
C GLY A 60 -5.48 -4.16 2.00
N ASN A 61 -6.69 -4.50 2.45
CA ASN A 61 -7.92 -4.17 1.72
C ASN A 61 -8.33 -2.71 1.94
N SER A 62 -7.87 -2.10 3.04
CA SER A 62 -7.94 -0.66 3.29
C SER A 62 -6.53 -0.05 3.36
N TRP A 63 -6.46 1.28 3.24
CA TRP A 63 -5.20 1.99 3.45
C TRP A 63 -4.68 1.82 4.88
N ARG A 64 -5.57 1.85 5.87
CA ARG A 64 -5.19 1.67 7.28
C ARG A 64 -4.55 0.31 7.52
N GLU A 65 -5.17 -0.77 7.01
CA GLU A 65 -4.58 -2.11 7.06
C GLU A 65 -3.21 -2.17 6.37
N ALA A 66 -3.06 -1.49 5.23
CA ALA A 66 -1.77 -1.45 4.54
C ALA A 66 -0.69 -0.73 5.35
N PHE A 67 -1.05 0.34 6.08
CA PHE A 67 -0.12 1.04 6.99
C PHE A 67 0.14 0.28 8.29
N ASP A 68 -0.77 -0.57 8.75
CA ASP A 68 -0.60 -1.42 9.93
C ASP A 68 0.26 -2.67 9.59
N ASP A 69 0.12 -3.24 8.39
CA ASP A 69 1.01 -4.29 7.86
C ASP A 69 2.44 -3.77 7.66
N ALA A 70 2.59 -2.46 7.41
CA ALA A 70 3.88 -1.83 7.23
C ALA A 70 4.68 -1.82 8.54
N ARG A 71 5.68 -2.71 8.62
CA ARG A 71 6.51 -2.86 9.82
C ARG A 71 7.18 -1.53 10.19
N PRO A 72 7.14 -1.11 11.47
CA PRO A 72 7.96 -0.01 11.93
C PRO A 72 9.43 -0.42 11.85
N ARG A 73 10.28 0.47 11.33
CA ARG A 73 11.73 0.39 11.49
C ARG A 73 12.15 1.12 12.75
#